data_AF-A0A3C0RD55-F1
#
_entry.id   AF-A0A3C0RD55-F1
#
_cell.length_a   1.000
_cell.length_b   1.000
_cell.length_c   1.000
_cell.angle_alpha   90.00
_cell.angle_beta   90.00
_cell.angle_gamma   90.00
#
_symmetry.space_group_name_H-M   'P 1'
#
loop_
_entity.id
_entity.type
_entity.pdbx_description
1 polymer ?
#
loop_
_entity_poly.entity_id
_entity_poly.type
_entity_poly.pdbx_seq_one_letter_code
_entity_poly.pdbx_strand_id
1 'polypeptide(L)'
;WSIASILDLNGYEVIKTCIVNDRGVHICKSMIAWQLFGNGATPASTGVKGDHFVGDYYVKFNDAYKAEVNELMAKGMDKDTAEREAPIMKATQQMLVDWEAGKPEVMELWQTMNGWVYDGFNATYARIGSSFDKT
;
A
#
# COMPACT_ATOMS: atom_id res chain seq x y z
N TRP A 1 4.42 -13.68 19.03
CA TRP A 1 3.67 -14.58 19.92
C TRP A 1 4.48 -15.08 21.10
N SER A 2 5.67 -15.66 20.91
CA SER A 2 6.44 -16.28 22.01
C SER A 2 6.64 -15.40 23.24
N ILE A 3 7.04 -14.13 23.07
CA ILE A 3 7.25 -13.22 24.21
C ILE A 3 5.93 -12.87 24.91
N ALA A 4 4.88 -12.57 24.13
CA ALA A 4 3.56 -12.24 24.67
C ALA A 4 2.98 -13.40 25.51
N SER A 5 3.07 -14.63 25.00
CA SER A 5 2.60 -15.82 25.73
C SER A 5 3.42 -16.11 26.99
N ILE A 6 4.74 -15.88 26.96
CA ILE A 6 5.59 -16.03 28.15
C ILE A 6 5.20 -15.00 29.21
N LEU A 7 5.00 -13.74 28.85
CA LEU A 7 4.62 -12.69 29.79
C LEU A 7 3.24 -12.95 30.40
N ASP A 8 2.27 -13.37 29.59
CA ASP A 8 0.93 -13.73 30.04
C ASP A 8 0.96 -14.91 31.04
N LEU A 9 1.75 -15.95 30.73
CA LEU A 9 1.97 -17.08 31.64
C LEU A 9 2.68 -16.69 32.96
N ASN A 10 3.44 -15.59 32.98
CA ASN A 10 4.07 -15.06 34.19
C ASN A 10 3.13 -14.11 34.97
N GLY A 11 1.87 -13.96 34.56
CA GLY A 11 0.86 -13.15 35.25
C GLY A 11 0.93 -11.66 34.95
N TYR A 12 1.66 -11.24 33.91
CA TYR A 12 1.65 -9.86 33.44
C TYR A 12 0.40 -9.58 32.60
N GLU A 13 -0.14 -8.37 32.69
CA GLU A 13 -1.13 -7.89 31.72
C GLU A 13 -0.42 -7.63 30.38
N VAL A 14 -0.85 -8.34 29.32
CA VAL A 14 -0.25 -8.24 27.99
C VAL A 14 -1.24 -7.66 27.00
N ILE A 15 -0.86 -6.55 26.36
CA ILE A 15 -1.62 -5.92 25.27
C ILE A 15 -0.83 -6.13 23.97
N LYS A 16 -1.36 -6.93 23.04
CA LYS A 16 -0.74 -7.19 21.73
C LYS A 16 -1.22 -6.14 20.74
N THR A 17 -0.34 -5.20 20.41
CA THR A 17 -0.60 -4.20 19.37
C THR A 17 0.21 -4.50 18.12
N CYS A 18 -0.43 -4.45 16.95
CA CYS A 18 0.24 -4.36 15.67
C CYS A 18 0.13 -2.93 15.17
N ILE A 19 1.25 -2.23 14.99
CA ILE A 19 1.23 -0.89 14.40
C ILE A 19 1.38 -1.07 12.89
N VAL A 20 0.27 -1.03 12.17
CA VAL A 20 0.31 -1.07 10.71
C VAL A 20 0.68 0.32 10.19
N ASN A 21 1.74 0.39 9.38
CA ASN A 21 2.11 1.64 8.73
C ASN A 21 1.24 1.81 7.48
N ASP A 22 0.09 2.44 7.67
CA ASP A 22 -0.93 2.66 6.66
C ASP A 22 -0.91 4.09 6.09
N ARG A 23 0.20 4.82 6.29
CA ARG A 23 0.43 6.16 5.76
C ARG A 23 1.69 6.25 4.92
N GLY A 24 1.58 7.01 3.83
CA GLY A 24 2.74 7.56 3.12
C GLY A 24 2.78 7.25 1.63
N VAL A 25 3.89 7.66 1.02
CA VAL A 25 4.06 7.64 -0.45
C VAL A 25 3.94 6.24 -1.05
N HIS A 26 4.32 5.19 -0.32
CA HIS A 26 4.25 3.81 -0.83
C HIS A 26 2.82 3.34 -1.09
N ILE A 27 1.86 3.79 -0.28
CA ILE A 27 0.44 3.48 -0.50
C ILE A 27 -0.08 4.31 -1.67
N CYS A 28 0.33 5.58 -1.76
CA CYS A 28 0.00 6.45 -2.89
C CYS A 28 0.46 5.86 -4.24
N LYS A 29 1.62 5.20 -4.28
CA LYS A 29 2.11 4.49 -5.48
C LYS A 29 1.11 3.42 -5.93
N SER A 30 0.65 2.56 -5.01
CA SER A 30 -0.33 1.52 -5.32
C SER A 30 -1.68 2.11 -5.70
N MET A 31 -2.13 3.17 -5.02
CA MET A 31 -3.38 3.88 -5.31
C MET A 31 -3.40 4.48 -6.71
N ILE A 32 -2.35 5.21 -7.10
CA ILE A 32 -2.20 5.76 -8.46
C ILE A 32 -2.19 4.64 -9.50
N ALA A 33 -1.39 3.60 -9.28
CA ALA A 33 -1.34 2.49 -10.23
C ALA A 33 -2.68 1.76 -10.37
N TRP A 34 -3.46 1.64 -9.30
CA TRP A 34 -4.80 1.07 -9.37
C TRP A 34 -5.78 2.01 -10.11
N GLN A 35 -5.73 3.32 -9.88
CA GLN A 35 -6.55 4.27 -10.64
C GLN A 35 -6.23 4.26 -12.14
N LEU A 36 -4.95 4.13 -12.51
CA LEU A 36 -4.51 4.16 -13.91
C LEU A 36 -4.69 2.82 -14.63
N PHE A 37 -4.39 1.70 -13.96
CA PHE A 37 -4.29 0.38 -14.60
C PHE A 37 -5.29 -0.64 -14.07
N GLY A 38 -6.06 -0.29 -13.04
CA GLY A 38 -6.98 -1.20 -12.37
C GLY A 38 -8.31 -1.38 -13.10
N ASN A 39 -8.78 -0.39 -13.86
CA ASN A 39 -10.06 -0.45 -14.59
C ASN A 39 -11.25 -0.92 -13.73
N GLY A 40 -11.28 -0.54 -12.45
CA GLY A 40 -12.32 -0.95 -11.50
C GLY A 40 -12.20 -2.39 -10.98
N ALA A 41 -11.10 -3.10 -11.28
CA ALA A 41 -10.84 -4.41 -10.71
C ALA A 41 -10.75 -4.36 -9.19
N THR A 42 -11.27 -5.40 -8.55
CA THR A 42 -11.23 -5.62 -7.11
C THR A 42 -10.64 -6.99 -6.79
N PRO A 43 -10.17 -7.23 -5.54
CA PRO A 43 -9.77 -8.57 -5.10
C PRO A 43 -10.87 -9.62 -5.35
N ALA A 44 -12.13 -9.25 -5.09
CA ALA A 44 -13.28 -10.11 -5.34
C ALA A 44 -13.47 -10.46 -6.82
N SER A 45 -13.28 -9.50 -7.73
CA SER A 45 -13.42 -9.74 -9.18
C SER A 45 -12.30 -10.58 -9.79
N THR A 46 -11.10 -10.53 -9.20
CA THR A 46 -9.90 -11.21 -9.71
C THR A 46 -9.61 -12.53 -9.01
N GLY A 47 -10.24 -12.78 -7.86
CA GLY A 47 -9.95 -13.93 -6.99
C GLY A 47 -8.58 -13.86 -6.31
N VAL A 48 -7.87 -12.74 -6.42
CA VAL A 48 -6.56 -12.52 -5.79
C VAL A 48 -6.78 -12.02 -4.36
N LYS A 49 -5.99 -12.54 -3.41
CA LYS A 49 -6.01 -12.09 -2.01
C LYS A 49 -5.65 -10.60 -1.92
N GLY A 50 -6.37 -9.83 -1.10
CA GLY A 50 -6.33 -8.36 -1.15
C GLY A 50 -4.95 -7.71 -0.95
N ASP A 51 -4.12 -8.21 -0.04
CA ASP A 51 -2.74 -7.73 0.15
C ASP A 51 -1.82 -8.06 -1.05
N HIS A 52 -2.03 -9.21 -1.72
CA HIS A 52 -1.34 -9.52 -2.97
C HIS A 52 -1.85 -8.65 -4.12
N PHE A 53 -3.16 -8.46 -4.21
CA PHE A 53 -3.79 -7.62 -5.23
C PHE A 53 -3.25 -6.19 -5.19
N VAL A 54 -3.20 -5.57 -4.00
CA VAL A 54 -2.62 -4.23 -3.82
C VAL A 54 -1.10 -4.23 -4.08
N GLY A 55 -0.41 -5.30 -3.68
CA GLY A 55 1.01 -5.51 -3.97
C GLY A 55 1.32 -5.55 -5.48
N ASP A 56 0.46 -6.17 -6.29
CA ASP A 56 0.63 -6.21 -7.74
C ASP A 56 0.58 -4.81 -8.37
N TYR A 57 -0.26 -3.90 -7.85
CA TYR A 57 -0.27 -2.51 -8.31
C TYR A 57 0.97 -1.73 -7.88
N TYR A 58 1.57 -2.07 -6.74
CA TYR A 58 2.89 -1.53 -6.39
C TYR A 58 3.96 -1.95 -7.41
N VAL A 59 3.93 -3.19 -7.88
CA VAL A 59 4.83 -3.66 -8.94
C VAL A 59 4.54 -2.93 -10.24
N LYS A 60 3.28 -2.86 -10.67
CA LYS A 60 2.86 -2.11 -11.88
C LYS A 60 3.29 -0.64 -11.83
N PHE A 61 3.20 0.00 -10.67
CA PHE A 61 3.70 1.36 -10.48
C PHE A 61 5.19 1.44 -10.85
N ASN A 62 6.02 0.54 -10.31
CA ASN A 62 7.46 0.57 -10.53
C ASN A 62 7.83 0.30 -11.99
N ASP A 63 7.07 -0.56 -12.68
CA ASP A 63 7.28 -0.84 -14.10
C ASP A 63 6.92 0.36 -14.97
N ALA A 64 5.76 0.98 -14.71
CA ALA A 64 5.35 2.22 -15.38
C ALA A 64 6.33 3.37 -15.12
N TYR A 65 6.76 3.54 -13.87
CA TYR A 65 7.74 4.55 -13.49
C TYR A 65 9.07 4.37 -14.23
N LYS A 66 9.60 3.14 -14.29
CA LYS A 66 10.83 2.86 -15.05
C LYS A 66 10.65 3.15 -16.54
N ALA A 67 9.50 2.83 -17.12
CA ALA A 67 9.20 3.13 -18.52
C ALA A 67 9.20 4.65 -18.78
N GLU A 68 8.50 5.43 -17.95
CA GLU A 68 8.46 6.89 -18.06
C GLU A 68 9.83 7.53 -17.89
N VAL A 69 10.63 7.06 -16.92
CA VAL A 69 12.01 7.54 -16.71
C VAL A 69 12.87 7.27 -17.95
N ASN A 70 12.79 6.06 -18.50
CA ASN A 70 13.56 5.71 -19.71
C ASN A 70 13.14 6.58 -20.91
N GLU A 71 11.84 6.88 -21.07
CA GLU A 71 11.36 7.78 -22.11
C GLU A 71 11.86 9.22 -21.95
N LEU A 72 11.89 9.73 -20.71
CA LEU A 72 12.42 11.06 -20.41
C LEU A 72 13.93 11.13 -20.66
N MET A 73 14.67 10.09 -20.27
CA MET A 73 16.10 9.98 -20.56
C MET A 73 16.37 9.92 -22.06
N ALA A 74 15.54 9.20 -22.83
CA ALA A 74 15.65 9.14 -24.30
C ALA A 74 15.40 10.51 -24.96
N LYS A 75 14.63 11.40 -24.31
CA LYS A 75 14.42 12.81 -24.74
C LYS A 75 15.58 13.74 -24.34
N GLY A 76 16.66 13.21 -23.78
CA GLY A 76 17.87 13.95 -23.43
C GLY A 76 17.90 14.50 -22.01
N MET A 77 16.96 14.08 -21.14
CA MET A 77 16.97 14.44 -19.73
C MET A 77 18.00 13.59 -18.96
N ASP A 78 18.66 14.17 -17.96
CA ASP A 78 19.49 13.37 -17.05
C ASP A 78 18.61 12.46 -16.17
N LYS A 79 19.21 11.40 -15.64
CA LYS A 79 18.48 10.37 -14.88
C LYS A 79 17.78 10.94 -13.64
N ASP A 80 18.45 11.80 -12.87
CA ASP A 80 17.92 12.32 -11.61
C ASP A 80 16.73 13.25 -11.88
N THR A 81 16.83 14.09 -12.92
CA THR A 81 15.72 14.92 -13.37
C THR A 81 14.58 14.05 -13.93
N ALA A 82 14.87 13.01 -14.73
CA ALA A 82 13.87 12.10 -15.26
C ALA A 82 13.09 11.37 -14.16
N GLU A 83 13.78 10.90 -13.12
CA GLU A 83 13.19 10.25 -11.95
C GLU A 83 12.23 11.17 -11.18
N ARG A 84 12.52 12.48 -11.14
CA ARG A 84 11.66 13.48 -10.50
C ARG A 84 10.52 13.97 -11.42
N GLU A 85 10.79 14.04 -12.71
CA GLU A 85 9.87 14.56 -13.72
C GLU A 85 8.89 13.52 -14.24
N ALA A 86 9.11 12.23 -13.93
CA ALA A 86 8.21 11.14 -14.29
C ALA A 86 6.74 11.47 -13.89
N PRO A 87 5.82 11.53 -14.86
CA PRO A 87 4.42 11.88 -14.62
C PRO A 87 3.76 11.09 -13.49
N ILE A 88 3.97 9.77 -13.43
CA ILE A 88 3.37 8.91 -12.41
C ILE A 88 3.90 9.23 -11.00
N MET A 89 5.16 9.66 -10.90
CA MET A 89 5.77 10.05 -9.63
C MET A 89 5.27 11.40 -9.16
N LYS A 90 5.10 12.37 -10.08
CA LYS A 90 4.45 13.66 -9.78
C LYS A 90 3.01 13.47 -9.32
N ALA A 91 2.25 12.62 -10.01
CA ALA A 91 0.88 12.29 -9.62
C ALA A 91 0.83 11.65 -8.21
N THR A 92 1.79 10.77 -7.91
CA THR A 92 1.92 10.16 -6.56
C THR A 92 2.23 11.19 -5.49
N GLN A 93 3.12 12.14 -5.75
CA GLN A 93 3.43 13.21 -4.81
C GLN A 93 2.22 14.11 -4.57
N GLN A 94 1.47 14.46 -5.63
CA GLN A 94 0.26 15.24 -5.49
C GLN A 94 -0.81 14.49 -4.69
N MET A 95 -0.98 13.19 -4.95
CA MET A 95 -1.91 12.36 -4.19
C MET A 95 -1.53 12.28 -2.70
N LEU A 96 -0.23 12.26 -2.37
CA LEU A 96 0.21 12.32 -0.98
C LEU A 96 -0.20 13.64 -0.32
N VAL A 97 0.03 14.78 -0.99
CA VAL A 97 -0.41 16.10 -0.49
C VAL A 97 -1.93 16.13 -0.30
N ASP A 98 -2.68 15.58 -1.24
CA ASP A 98 -4.14 15.51 -1.20
C ASP A 98 -4.65 14.61 -0.06
N TRP A 99 -3.96 13.50 0.18
CA TRP A 99 -4.23 12.62 1.31
C TRP A 99 -3.96 13.33 2.65
N GLU A 100 -2.85 14.08 2.76
CA GLU A 100 -2.54 14.86 3.96
C GLU A 100 -3.51 16.02 4.19
N ALA A 101 -4.06 16.58 3.11
CA ALA A 101 -5.14 17.56 3.16
C ALA A 101 -6.51 16.95 3.48
N GLY A 102 -6.63 15.61 3.54
CA GLY A 102 -7.87 14.90 3.83
C GLY A 102 -8.90 15.01 2.71
N LYS A 103 -8.49 15.11 1.44
CA LYS A 103 -9.42 15.17 0.32
C LYS A 103 -10.35 13.95 0.30
N PRO A 104 -11.69 14.13 0.28
CA PRO A 104 -12.64 13.02 0.44
C PRO A 104 -12.40 11.85 -0.52
N GLU A 105 -12.13 12.15 -1.79
CA GLU A 105 -11.94 11.14 -2.83
C GLU A 105 -10.67 10.31 -2.64
N VAL A 106 -9.60 10.93 -2.14
CA VAL A 106 -8.33 10.24 -1.87
C VAL A 106 -8.44 9.41 -0.59
N MET A 107 -9.14 9.93 0.41
CA MET A 107 -9.40 9.21 1.66
C MET A 107 -10.31 7.99 1.45
N GLU A 108 -11.34 8.10 0.61
CA GLU A 108 -12.23 6.98 0.26
C GLU A 108 -11.46 5.88 -0.48
N LEU A 109 -10.62 6.25 -1.45
CA LEU A 109 -9.75 5.31 -2.14
C LEU A 109 -8.78 4.61 -1.17
N TRP A 110 -8.15 5.39 -0.29
CA TRP A 110 -7.24 4.87 0.73
C TRP A 110 -7.93 3.88 1.67
N GLN A 111 -9.11 4.21 2.19
CA GLN A 111 -9.91 3.33 3.03
C GLN A 111 -10.26 2.02 2.30
N THR A 112 -10.67 2.13 1.04
CA THR A 112 -11.04 0.99 0.21
C THR A 112 -9.85 0.05 0.00
N MET A 113 -8.70 0.58 -0.42
CA MET A 113 -7.52 -0.24 -0.71
C MET A 113 -6.89 -0.83 0.56
N ASN A 114 -6.84 -0.06 1.66
CA ASN A 114 -6.36 -0.60 2.93
C ASN A 114 -7.29 -1.66 3.50
N GLY A 115 -8.61 -1.52 3.33
CA GLY A 115 -9.57 -2.56 3.70
C GLY A 115 -9.23 -3.91 3.07
N TRP A 116 -8.90 -3.91 1.77
CA TRP A 116 -8.46 -5.13 1.07
C TRP A 116 -7.18 -5.74 1.66
N VAL A 117 -6.21 -4.90 2.01
CA VAL A 117 -4.95 -5.35 2.63
C VAL A 117 -5.23 -5.96 4.01
N TYR A 118 -6.05 -5.30 4.82
CA TYR A 118 -6.40 -5.77 6.17
C TYR A 118 -7.14 -7.11 6.13
N ASP A 119 -8.08 -7.28 5.19
CA ASP A 119 -8.74 -8.57 4.97
C ASP A 119 -7.73 -9.67 4.57
N GLY A 120 -6.75 -9.32 3.73
CA GLY A 120 -5.64 -10.20 3.38
C GLY A 120 -4.75 -10.57 4.58
N PHE A 121 -4.44 -9.61 5.44
CA PHE A 121 -3.67 -9.85 6.66
C PHE A 121 -4.44 -10.71 7.64
N ASN A 122 -5.74 -10.47 7.84
CA ASN A 122 -6.60 -11.27 8.71
C ASN A 122 -6.61 -12.74 8.30
N ALA A 123 -6.71 -13.04 7.01
CA ALA A 123 -6.61 -14.41 6.50
C ALA A 123 -5.25 -15.07 6.84
N THR A 124 -4.18 -14.28 6.80
CA THR A 124 -2.82 -14.75 7.13
C THR A 124 -2.68 -15.00 8.63
N TYR A 125 -3.10 -14.04 9.45
CA TYR A 125 -3.09 -14.10 10.91
C TYR A 125 -3.88 -15.29 11.44
N ALA A 126 -5.08 -15.53 10.89
CA ALA A 126 -5.88 -16.70 11.21
C ALA A 126 -5.13 -18.01 10.89
N ARG A 127 -4.47 -18.09 9.72
CA ARG A 127 -3.72 -19.28 9.31
C ARG A 127 -2.52 -19.60 10.22
N ILE A 128 -1.83 -18.56 10.71
CA ILE A 128 -0.65 -18.72 11.56
C ILE A 128 -0.97 -18.70 13.06
N GLY A 129 -2.26 -18.67 13.42
CA GLY A 129 -2.72 -18.65 14.81
C GLY A 129 -2.32 -17.39 15.58
N SER A 130 -2.14 -16.26 14.88
CA SER A 130 -1.79 -14.99 15.50
C SER A 130 -3.03 -14.09 15.69
N SER A 131 -3.12 -13.46 16.86
CA SER A 131 -4.14 -12.43 17.15
C SER A 131 -3.54 -11.21 17.85
N PHE A 132 -4.14 -10.04 17.61
CA PHE A 132 -3.79 -8.75 18.19
C PHE A 132 -5.01 -8.14 18.86
N ASP A 133 -4.80 -7.46 19.98
CA ASP A 133 -5.84 -6.75 20.74
C ASP A 133 -6.13 -5.37 20.13
N LYS A 134 -5.14 -4.79 19.42
CA LYS A 134 -5.25 -3.54 18.65
C LYS A 134 -4.45 -3.64 17.35
N THR A 135 -5.02 -3.11 16.27
CA THR A 135 -4.41 -2.99 14.93
C THR A 135 -4.48 -1.53 14.49
#